data_AF-U9U344-F1
#
_entry.id   AF-U9U344-F1
#
_cell.length_a   1.000
_cell.length_b   1.000
_cell.length_c   1.000
_cell.angle_alpha   90.00
_cell.angle_beta   90.00
_cell.angle_gamma   90.00
#
_symmetry.space_group_name_H-M   'P 1'
#
loop_
_entity.id
_entity.type
_entity.pdbx_description
1 polymer ?
#
loop_
_entity_poly.entity_id
_entity_poly.type
_entity_poly.pdbx_seq_one_letter_code
_entity_poly.pdbx_strand_id
1 'polypeptide(L)'
;MRAEGTKAIKFLFLVYIAFSVLYTLNYFYVVYSNTYASNNNIKPRNSLGLDFQTSEWGNDKLSWGKYRKINNITQLFRTSDYMTEEFFLSKVFSESMQPSHVIPYYFRAVKTPKEEDITITTLITENRFHVFDRLVTNYQGPISVTIHVADDEKSRDVLLSKLHDLYNGNEYMKQYVDVHLVVDNFERQFNMWRNVAKFFARTNYVMMLDVDFHPCTDFRHAILNNEEIMKKLRTGNTALVVPAFEYADLQEGLDFHTFPTKKADALELVESGRLVMFHASWKPGHGPSNYTHWYGTNELYKVTTYQYQYEPYVIFPKQSIWYEISAFFSYIFIFFFLLIKKQ
;
A
#
# COMPACT_ATOMS: atom_id res chain seq x y z
N MET A 1 61.72 -3.50 3.49
CA MET A 1 60.43 -3.34 4.20
C MET A 1 59.19 -3.38 3.28
N ARG A 2 59.22 -3.95 2.05
CA ARG A 2 58.03 -4.00 1.15
C ARG A 2 57.38 -5.38 0.98
N ALA A 3 58.01 -6.46 1.47
CA ALA A 3 57.54 -7.83 1.28
C ALA A 3 56.70 -8.40 2.45
N GLU A 4 56.83 -7.84 3.66
CA GLU A 4 56.12 -8.34 4.85
C GLU A 4 54.70 -7.78 4.98
N GLY A 5 54.47 -6.53 4.56
CA GLY A 5 53.12 -5.92 4.56
C GLY A 5 52.13 -6.66 3.66
N THR A 6 52.60 -7.26 2.56
CA THR A 6 51.75 -8.01 1.62
C THR A 6 51.27 -9.34 2.20
N LYS A 7 52.03 -9.96 3.11
CA LYS A 7 51.61 -11.19 3.81
C LYS A 7 50.56 -10.88 4.89
N ALA A 8 50.77 -9.79 5.64
CA ALA A 8 49.81 -9.34 6.66
C ALA A 8 48.45 -8.97 6.04
N ILE A 9 48.44 -8.28 4.91
CA ILE A 9 47.20 -7.91 4.19
C ILE A 9 46.46 -9.15 3.67
N LYS A 10 47.19 -10.13 3.10
CA LYS A 10 46.58 -11.40 2.65
C LYS A 10 45.97 -12.19 3.81
N PHE A 11 46.63 -12.19 4.97
CA PHE A 11 46.12 -12.83 6.17
C PHE A 11 44.84 -12.14 6.66
N LEU A 12 44.82 -10.80 6.76
CA LEU A 12 43.61 -10.04 7.12
C LEU A 12 42.45 -10.28 6.17
N PHE A 13 42.72 -10.40 4.86
CA PHE A 13 41.70 -10.70 3.86
C PHE A 13 41.11 -12.12 4.03
N LEU A 14 41.96 -13.11 4.30
CA LEU A 14 41.49 -14.48 4.59
C LEU A 14 40.67 -14.55 5.89
N VAL A 15 41.09 -13.82 6.92
CA VAL A 15 40.34 -13.70 8.18
C VAL A 15 38.99 -13.06 7.93
N TYR A 16 38.92 -11.97 7.16
CA TYR A 16 37.66 -11.31 6.79
C TYR A 16 36.73 -12.26 6.01
N ILE A 17 37.24 -13.02 5.04
CA ILE A 17 36.45 -14.03 4.31
C ILE A 17 35.92 -15.09 5.28
N ALA A 18 36.75 -15.62 6.16
CA ALA A 18 36.34 -16.63 7.12
C ALA A 18 35.23 -16.13 8.06
N PHE A 19 35.37 -14.91 8.59
CA PHE A 19 34.33 -14.28 9.41
C PHE A 19 33.05 -13.97 8.62
N SER A 20 33.17 -13.56 7.35
CA SER A 20 32.01 -13.29 6.48
C SER A 20 31.25 -14.57 6.17
N VAL A 21 31.96 -15.68 5.90
CA VAL A 21 31.35 -17.00 5.69
C VAL A 21 30.70 -17.50 6.97
N LEU A 22 31.37 -17.40 8.13
CA LEU A 22 30.81 -17.79 9.41
C LEU A 22 29.58 -16.95 9.78
N TYR A 23 29.61 -15.64 9.55
CA TYR A 23 28.47 -14.75 9.77
C TYR A 23 27.30 -15.12 8.86
N THR A 24 27.57 -15.38 7.57
CA THR A 24 26.54 -15.78 6.60
C THR A 24 25.93 -17.13 6.97
N LEU A 25 26.76 -18.12 7.32
CA LEU A 25 26.30 -19.44 7.76
C LEU A 25 25.52 -19.37 9.08
N ASN A 26 25.94 -18.54 10.03
CA ASN A 26 25.23 -18.31 11.28
C ASN A 26 23.87 -17.63 11.01
N TYR A 27 23.85 -16.60 10.16
CA TYR A 27 22.60 -15.95 9.73
C TYR A 27 21.64 -16.96 9.09
N PHE A 28 22.11 -17.79 8.16
CA PHE A 28 21.28 -18.87 7.58
C PHE A 28 20.85 -19.88 8.63
N TYR A 29 21.74 -20.29 9.54
CA TYR A 29 21.42 -21.24 10.59
C TYR A 29 20.38 -20.69 11.57
N VAL A 30 20.49 -19.44 12.02
CA VAL A 30 19.53 -18.79 12.93
C VAL A 30 18.18 -18.62 12.25
N VAL A 31 18.15 -18.13 11.01
CA VAL A 31 16.91 -18.00 10.24
C VAL A 31 16.25 -19.37 10.04
N TYR A 32 17.03 -20.39 9.67
CA TYR A 32 16.50 -21.73 9.37
C TYR A 32 16.13 -22.53 10.63
N SER A 33 16.87 -22.37 11.74
CA SER A 33 16.57 -23.04 13.01
C SER A 33 15.41 -22.41 13.76
N ASN A 34 15.22 -21.09 13.67
CA ASN A 34 14.03 -20.42 14.19
C ASN A 34 12.76 -20.74 13.39
N THR A 35 12.89 -21.28 12.17
CA THR A 35 11.73 -21.77 11.39
C THR A 35 11.13 -23.08 11.98
N TYR A 36 11.85 -23.77 12.88
CA TYR A 36 11.39 -25.03 13.49
C TYR A 36 10.98 -24.94 14.96
N ALA A 37 11.08 -23.75 15.58
CA ALA A 37 10.68 -23.55 16.97
C ALA A 37 9.66 -22.42 17.06
N SER A 38 8.42 -22.79 17.39
CA SER A 38 7.25 -21.94 17.61
C SER A 38 6.51 -21.47 16.36
N ASN A 39 5.41 -22.17 16.06
CA ASN A 39 4.10 -21.52 15.89
C ASN A 39 2.99 -22.59 15.89
N ASN A 40 2.87 -23.29 17.01
CA ASN A 40 1.60 -23.92 17.39
C ASN A 40 0.81 -22.86 18.14
N ASN A 41 0.05 -22.04 17.41
CA ASN A 41 -1.20 -21.41 17.81
C ASN A 41 -1.53 -20.32 16.79
N ILE A 42 -2.79 -20.30 16.36
CA ILE A 42 -3.51 -19.27 15.58
C ILE A 42 -3.79 -19.66 14.12
N LYS A 43 -5.08 -19.57 13.76
CA LYS A 43 -5.69 -19.73 12.43
C LYS A 43 -6.85 -18.76 12.26
N PRO A 44 -6.99 -18.06 11.11
CA PRO A 44 -8.04 -18.31 10.07
C PRO A 44 -7.57 -17.88 8.62
N ARG A 45 -8.31 -17.95 7.47
CA ARG A 45 -9.76 -17.83 7.19
C ARG A 45 -10.31 -18.62 5.97
N ASN A 46 -11.57 -19.01 6.17
CA ASN A 46 -12.64 -19.65 5.38
C ASN A 46 -12.78 -19.39 3.86
N SER A 47 -13.10 -20.48 3.15
CA SER A 47 -14.04 -20.49 2.01
C SER A 47 -15.38 -21.14 2.42
N LEU A 48 -16.45 -20.80 1.70
CA LEU A 48 -17.85 -21.08 2.00
C LEU A 48 -18.14 -22.58 2.21
N GLY A 49 -18.37 -22.94 3.48
CA GLY A 49 -18.64 -24.28 3.99
C GLY A 49 -17.93 -24.40 5.33
N LEU A 50 -18.68 -24.61 6.42
CA LEU A 50 -18.15 -24.79 7.76
C LEU A 50 -17.28 -26.06 7.82
N ASP A 51 -16.01 -25.94 7.42
CA ASP A 51 -14.95 -26.93 7.64
C ASP A 51 -13.62 -26.20 7.80
N PHE A 52 -12.98 -26.43 8.94
CA PHE A 52 -11.72 -25.83 9.38
C PHE A 52 -10.58 -26.10 8.36
N GLN A 53 -10.02 -25.06 7.74
CA GLN A 53 -8.90 -25.19 6.78
C GLN A 53 -7.51 -25.29 7.45
N THR A 54 -6.60 -25.96 6.74
CA THR A 54 -5.43 -26.76 7.15
C THR A 54 -4.17 -25.99 7.60
N SER A 55 -3.09 -26.71 7.91
CA SER A 55 -1.97 -26.41 8.83
C SER A 55 -0.68 -25.82 8.21
N GLU A 56 -0.69 -25.28 7.00
CA GLU A 56 0.56 -25.03 6.24
C GLU A 56 0.55 -23.69 5.46
N TRP A 57 0.61 -22.56 6.15
CA TRP A 57 0.77 -21.24 5.48
C TRP A 57 2.18 -21.05 4.92
N GLY A 58 2.30 -20.27 3.83
CA GLY A 58 3.59 -19.99 3.18
C GLY A 58 4.17 -21.15 2.38
N ASN A 59 3.70 -22.38 2.61
CA ASN A 59 4.14 -23.60 1.93
C ASN A 59 3.54 -23.80 0.53
N ASP A 60 2.71 -22.86 0.08
CA ASP A 60 2.18 -22.86 -1.28
C ASP A 60 3.33 -22.86 -2.29
N LYS A 61 3.37 -23.90 -3.12
CA LYS A 61 4.43 -24.10 -4.12
C LYS A 61 4.12 -23.25 -5.34
N LEU A 62 4.85 -22.15 -5.51
CA LEU A 62 4.87 -21.38 -6.73
C LEU A 62 5.72 -22.09 -7.77
N SER A 63 5.17 -22.28 -8.98
CA SER A 63 5.86 -22.90 -10.11
C SER A 63 5.76 -22.01 -11.35
N TRP A 64 6.81 -22.01 -12.17
CA TRP A 64 6.90 -21.17 -13.37
C TRP A 64 7.10 -22.03 -14.60
N GLY A 65 6.33 -21.77 -15.66
CA GLY A 65 6.46 -22.46 -16.95
C GLY A 65 7.12 -21.57 -18.01
N LYS A 66 8.00 -22.15 -18.84
CA LYS A 66 8.50 -21.49 -20.04
C LYS A 66 7.57 -21.83 -21.21
N TYR A 67 7.04 -20.80 -21.86
CA TYR A 67 6.36 -20.98 -23.14
C TYR A 67 7.41 -21.09 -24.24
N ARG A 68 7.45 -22.23 -24.94
CA ARG A 68 8.29 -22.40 -26.11
C ARG A 68 7.39 -22.58 -27.33
N LYS A 69 7.55 -21.70 -28.32
CA LYS A 69 6.84 -21.80 -29.60
C LYS A 69 7.64 -22.75 -30.50
N ILE A 70 7.06 -23.90 -30.84
CA ILE A 70 7.64 -24.87 -31.78
C ILE A 70 6.60 -25.07 -32.89
N ASN A 71 6.99 -24.85 -34.15
CA ASN A 71 6.13 -25.06 -35.32
C ASN A 71 4.73 -24.40 -35.21
N ASN A 72 4.68 -23.13 -34.79
CA ASN A 72 3.44 -22.35 -34.55
C ASN A 72 2.49 -22.89 -33.47
N ILE A 73 2.88 -23.92 -32.73
CA ILE A 73 2.16 -24.40 -31.54
C ILE A 73 2.88 -23.87 -30.30
N THR A 74 2.14 -23.15 -29.46
CA THR A 74 2.65 -22.71 -28.15
C THR A 74 2.49 -23.87 -27.18
N GLN A 75 3.59 -24.54 -26.84
CA GLN A 75 3.57 -25.63 -25.86
C GLN A 75 4.13 -25.12 -24.53
N LEU A 76 3.36 -25.32 -23.45
CA LEU A 76 3.77 -24.98 -22.09
C LEU A 76 4.78 -26.03 -21.60
N PHE A 77 6.05 -25.68 -21.51
CA PHE A 77 7.06 -26.51 -20.84
C PHE A 77 7.16 -26.04 -19.39
N ARG A 78 6.52 -26.79 -18.47
CA ARG A 78 6.70 -26.56 -17.02
C ARG A 78 8.06 -27.10 -16.60
N THR A 79 9.01 -26.20 -16.34
CA THR A 79 10.20 -26.54 -15.55
C THR A 79 9.78 -26.70 -14.10
N SER A 80 10.15 -27.81 -13.46
CA SER A 80 9.72 -28.18 -12.11
C SER A 80 10.50 -27.46 -11.00
N ASP A 81 10.83 -26.19 -11.19
CA ASP A 81 11.41 -25.37 -10.13
C ASP A 81 10.26 -24.83 -9.28
N TYR A 82 10.25 -25.21 -8.00
CA TYR A 82 9.25 -24.76 -7.03
C TYR A 82 9.92 -23.93 -5.95
N MET A 83 9.25 -22.86 -5.53
CA MET A 83 9.60 -22.10 -4.32
C MET A 83 8.35 -21.91 -3.47
N THR A 84 8.54 -21.79 -2.16
CA THR A 84 7.46 -21.43 -1.24
C THR A 84 7.05 -19.97 -1.47
N GLU A 85 5.77 -19.65 -1.26
CA GLU A 85 5.27 -18.27 -1.29
C GLU A 85 6.05 -17.40 -0.30
N GLU A 86 6.31 -17.93 0.90
CA GLU A 86 7.08 -17.22 1.91
C GLU A 86 8.49 -16.85 1.42
N PHE A 87 9.20 -17.80 0.81
CA PHE A 87 10.53 -17.52 0.27
C PHE A 87 10.47 -16.49 -0.84
N PHE A 88 9.49 -16.59 -1.74
CA PHE A 88 9.28 -15.61 -2.80
C PHE A 88 9.05 -14.20 -2.22
N LEU A 89 8.14 -14.06 -1.25
CA LEU A 89 7.83 -12.77 -0.63
C LEU A 89 9.00 -12.21 0.17
N SER A 90 9.81 -13.06 0.82
CA SER A 90 11.06 -12.63 1.47
C SER A 90 12.05 -12.01 0.48
N LYS A 91 12.02 -12.44 -0.79
CA LYS A 91 12.83 -11.85 -1.87
C LYS A 91 12.20 -10.60 -2.46
N VAL A 92 10.87 -10.57 -2.63
CA VAL A 92 10.16 -9.37 -3.11
C VAL A 92 10.35 -8.18 -2.18
N PHE A 93 10.37 -8.42 -0.87
CA PHE A 93 10.51 -7.37 0.16
C PHE A 93 11.88 -7.39 0.86
N SER A 94 12.93 -7.90 0.21
CA SER A 94 14.25 -8.10 0.83
C SER A 94 14.94 -6.81 1.30
N GLU A 95 14.58 -5.66 0.72
CA GLU A 95 15.12 -4.34 1.10
C GLU A 95 14.49 -3.79 2.39
N SER A 96 13.47 -4.47 2.94
CA SER A 96 12.86 -4.11 4.22
C SER A 96 13.66 -4.72 5.39
N MET A 97 13.49 -4.21 6.61
CA MET A 97 14.06 -4.86 7.80
C MET A 97 13.53 -6.29 7.92
N GLN A 98 14.33 -7.18 8.49
CA GLN A 98 14.09 -8.62 8.57
C GLN A 98 14.39 -9.14 9.98
N PRO A 99 13.74 -10.23 10.42
CA PRO A 99 12.72 -11.00 9.71
C PRO A 99 11.36 -10.28 9.70
N SER A 100 10.66 -10.33 8.57
CA SER A 100 9.25 -9.91 8.47
C SER A 100 8.45 -10.89 7.61
N HIS A 101 7.32 -11.35 8.15
CA HIS A 101 6.46 -12.32 7.48
C HIS A 101 5.24 -11.62 6.88
N VAL A 102 5.09 -11.69 5.56
CA VAL A 102 3.95 -11.13 4.84
C VAL A 102 2.90 -12.21 4.64
N ILE A 103 1.69 -11.98 5.15
CA ILE A 103 0.53 -12.87 4.95
C ILE A 103 -0.45 -12.14 4.03
N PRO A 104 -0.39 -12.41 2.71
CA PRO A 104 -1.27 -11.75 1.77
C PRO A 104 -2.69 -12.29 1.85
N TYR A 105 -3.68 -11.43 1.57
CA TYR A 105 -5.09 -11.80 1.48
C TYR A 105 -5.57 -12.59 2.70
N TYR A 106 -5.05 -12.27 3.88
CA TYR A 106 -5.51 -12.81 5.15
C TYR A 106 -7.04 -12.81 5.17
N PHE A 107 -7.61 -11.66 4.78
CA PHE A 107 -8.96 -11.57 4.27
C PHE A 107 -8.93 -11.14 2.81
N ARG A 108 -9.63 -11.86 1.93
CA ARG A 108 -9.81 -11.48 0.54
C ARG A 108 -11.21 -10.95 0.30
N ALA A 109 -11.33 -9.89 -0.47
CA ALA A 109 -12.61 -9.36 -0.88
C ALA A 109 -13.33 -10.32 -1.83
N VAL A 110 -14.62 -10.52 -1.57
CA VAL A 110 -15.49 -11.43 -2.32
C VAL A 110 -15.73 -10.91 -3.74
N LYS A 111 -15.90 -9.60 -3.91
CA LYS A 111 -16.04 -9.04 -5.25
C LYS A 111 -14.68 -8.94 -5.91
N THR A 112 -14.61 -9.37 -7.15
CA THR A 112 -13.45 -9.15 -8.03
C THR A 112 -13.60 -7.78 -8.69
N PRO A 113 -12.66 -6.84 -8.44
CA PRO A 113 -12.72 -5.54 -9.10
C PRO A 113 -12.42 -5.69 -10.59
N LYS A 114 -12.91 -4.73 -11.39
CA LYS A 114 -12.48 -4.61 -12.79
C LYS A 114 -11.02 -4.19 -12.84
N GLU A 115 -10.28 -4.64 -13.84
CA GLU A 115 -8.85 -4.30 -13.94
C GLU A 115 -8.61 -2.79 -13.99
N GLU A 116 -9.45 -2.04 -14.70
CA GLU A 116 -9.36 -0.58 -14.81
C GLU A 116 -9.97 0.19 -13.63
N ASP A 117 -10.46 -0.51 -12.60
CA ASP A 117 -10.95 0.13 -11.38
C ASP A 117 -9.78 0.77 -10.60
N ILE A 118 -10.11 1.58 -9.60
CA ILE A 118 -9.11 2.27 -8.77
C ILE A 118 -9.13 1.62 -7.40
N THR A 119 -8.00 1.06 -6.95
CA THR A 119 -7.87 0.53 -5.59
C THR A 119 -7.30 1.59 -4.67
N ILE A 120 -7.96 1.89 -3.54
CA ILE A 120 -7.29 2.62 -2.47
C ILE A 120 -6.32 1.67 -1.77
N THR A 121 -5.05 2.03 -1.74
CA THR A 121 -4.03 1.33 -0.97
C THR A 121 -3.76 2.12 0.29
N THR A 122 -3.83 1.47 1.45
CA THR A 122 -3.60 2.13 2.74
C THR A 122 -2.89 1.20 3.72
N LEU A 123 -2.45 1.76 4.84
CA LEU A 123 -1.91 1.01 5.98
C LEU A 123 -2.62 1.49 7.24
N ILE A 124 -2.88 0.58 8.17
CA ILE A 124 -3.55 0.91 9.42
C ILE A 124 -2.94 0.15 10.60
N THR A 125 -3.06 0.76 11.76
CA THR A 125 -2.85 0.16 13.08
C THR A 125 -4.19 0.01 13.79
N GLU A 126 -4.24 -0.77 14.88
CA GLU A 126 -5.47 -1.08 15.61
C GLU A 126 -6.32 0.16 15.95
N ASN A 127 -5.67 1.22 16.44
CA ASN A 127 -6.32 2.47 16.85
C ASN A 127 -6.97 3.26 15.70
N ARG A 128 -6.82 2.83 14.45
CA ARG A 128 -7.45 3.46 13.28
C ARG A 128 -8.59 2.62 12.69
N PHE A 129 -8.98 1.51 13.32
CA PHE A 129 -10.02 0.61 12.80
C PHE A 129 -11.37 1.32 12.57
N HIS A 130 -11.79 2.23 13.47
CA HIS A 130 -13.02 3.01 13.28
C HIS A 130 -12.94 4.01 12.11
N VAL A 131 -11.75 4.57 11.86
CA VAL A 131 -11.52 5.46 10.71
C VAL A 131 -11.54 4.67 9.41
N PHE A 132 -10.91 3.50 9.43
CA PHE A 132 -10.91 2.58 8.31
C PHE A 132 -12.32 2.10 7.97
N ASP A 133 -13.11 1.73 8.98
CA ASP A 133 -14.52 1.32 8.80
C ASP A 133 -15.34 2.38 8.06
N ARG A 134 -15.15 3.65 8.45
CA ARG A 134 -15.75 4.79 7.76
C ARG A 134 -15.26 4.90 6.31
N LEU A 135 -13.96 4.79 6.07
CA LEU A 135 -13.39 4.87 4.72
C LEU A 135 -14.00 3.81 3.81
N VAL A 136 -14.11 2.57 4.30
CA VAL A 136 -14.68 1.43 3.57
C VAL A 136 -16.15 1.67 3.24
N THR A 137 -16.92 2.15 4.22
CA THR A 137 -18.35 2.48 4.06
C THR A 137 -18.60 3.62 3.07
N ASN A 138 -17.72 4.63 3.06
CA ASN A 138 -17.82 5.77 2.17
C ASN A 138 -17.36 5.45 0.75
N TYR A 139 -16.25 4.70 0.60
CA TYR A 139 -15.63 4.46 -0.70
C TYR A 139 -16.36 3.41 -1.53
N GLN A 140 -16.78 2.30 -0.91
CA GLN A 140 -17.50 1.20 -1.57
C GLN A 140 -16.86 0.73 -2.90
N GLY A 141 -15.53 0.78 -2.94
CA GLY A 141 -14.68 0.36 -4.05
C GLY A 141 -13.50 -0.46 -3.52
N PRO A 142 -12.68 -1.05 -4.39
CA PRO A 142 -11.63 -1.96 -3.96
C PRO A 142 -10.61 -1.26 -3.05
N ILE A 143 -10.28 -1.90 -1.93
CA ILE A 143 -9.27 -1.41 -0.99
C ILE A 143 -8.26 -2.54 -0.76
N SER A 144 -6.98 -2.20 -0.79
CA SER A 144 -5.89 -3.07 -0.34
C SER A 144 -5.26 -2.44 0.89
N VAL A 145 -5.36 -3.11 2.03
CA VAL A 145 -4.87 -2.60 3.31
C VAL A 145 -3.81 -3.50 3.90
N THR A 146 -2.72 -2.89 4.37
CA THR A 146 -1.73 -3.58 5.20
C THR A 146 -1.96 -3.29 6.67
N ILE A 147 -1.95 -4.32 7.50
CA ILE A 147 -2.02 -4.22 8.96
C ILE A 147 -0.75 -4.81 9.55
N HIS A 148 -0.04 -4.02 10.35
CA HIS A 148 1.10 -4.50 11.12
C HIS A 148 0.62 -5.29 12.32
N VAL A 149 1.24 -6.44 12.54
CA VAL A 149 0.98 -7.34 13.65
C VAL A 149 2.32 -7.54 14.36
N ALA A 150 2.39 -7.14 15.62
CA ALA A 150 3.56 -7.42 16.43
C ALA A 150 3.78 -8.93 16.57
N ASP A 151 5.03 -9.38 16.54
CA ASP A 151 5.40 -10.79 16.70
C ASP A 151 5.42 -11.18 18.20
N ASP A 152 4.31 -10.89 18.88
CA ASP A 152 4.03 -11.32 20.25
C ASP A 152 2.63 -11.94 20.31
N GLU A 153 2.52 -13.14 20.87
CA GLU A 153 1.29 -13.95 20.80
C GLU A 153 0.07 -13.21 21.38
N LYS A 154 0.24 -12.54 22.51
CA LYS A 154 -0.86 -11.88 23.21
C LYS A 154 -1.41 -10.68 22.45
N SER A 155 -0.56 -9.76 21.99
CA SER A 155 -1.03 -8.56 21.27
C SER A 155 -1.52 -8.94 19.87
N ARG A 156 -0.89 -9.92 19.22
CA ARG A 156 -1.37 -10.53 17.98
C ARG A 156 -2.80 -11.04 18.12
N ASP A 157 -3.11 -11.85 19.14
CA ASP A 157 -4.46 -12.41 19.31
C ASP A 157 -5.51 -11.35 19.57
N VAL A 158 -5.19 -10.33 20.38
CA VAL A 158 -6.09 -9.20 20.64
C VAL A 158 -6.36 -8.41 19.36
N LEU A 159 -5.32 -8.09 18.59
CA LEU A 159 -5.42 -7.39 17.32
C LEU A 159 -6.26 -8.18 16.32
N LEU A 160 -5.98 -9.48 16.17
CA LEU A 160 -6.69 -10.35 15.23
C LEU A 160 -8.16 -10.50 15.62
N SER A 161 -8.48 -10.60 16.92
CA SER A 161 -9.88 -10.60 17.38
C SER A 161 -10.60 -9.32 16.95
N LYS A 162 -10.03 -8.14 17.22
CA LYS A 162 -10.62 -6.85 16.83
C LYS A 162 -10.75 -6.71 15.31
N LEU A 163 -9.78 -7.23 14.56
CA LEU A 163 -9.81 -7.24 13.10
C LEU A 163 -10.94 -8.13 12.55
N HIS A 164 -11.22 -9.26 13.20
CA HIS A 164 -12.38 -10.09 12.87
C HIS A 164 -13.69 -9.37 13.16
N ASP A 165 -13.80 -8.69 14.30
CA ASP A 165 -14.98 -7.90 14.65
C ASP A 165 -15.23 -6.81 13.62
N LEU A 166 -14.19 -6.04 13.26
CA LEU A 166 -14.25 -5.04 12.21
C LEU A 166 -14.72 -5.63 10.87
N TYR A 167 -14.11 -6.73 10.42
CA TYR A 167 -14.50 -7.36 9.15
C TYR A 167 -15.92 -7.91 9.16
N ASN A 168 -16.38 -8.44 10.30
CA ASN A 168 -17.71 -9.02 10.42
C ASN A 168 -18.79 -7.97 10.65
N GLY A 169 -18.45 -6.84 11.27
CA GLY A 169 -19.36 -5.75 11.59
C GLY A 169 -19.75 -4.87 10.39
N ASN A 170 -18.96 -4.86 9.32
CA ASN A 170 -19.25 -4.07 8.13
C ASN A 170 -19.29 -4.95 6.87
N GLU A 171 -20.44 -5.00 6.20
CA GLU A 171 -20.61 -5.82 4.99
C GLU A 171 -19.71 -5.38 3.84
N TYR A 172 -19.34 -4.10 3.77
CA TYR A 172 -18.47 -3.56 2.73
C TYR A 172 -17.02 -4.03 2.87
N MET A 173 -16.59 -4.39 4.10
CA MET A 173 -15.29 -5.04 4.33
C MET A 173 -15.18 -6.34 3.54
N LYS A 174 -16.20 -7.21 3.65
CA LYS A 174 -16.29 -8.49 2.93
C LYS A 174 -16.29 -8.29 1.42
N GLN A 175 -17.01 -7.27 0.96
CA GLN A 175 -17.23 -7.06 -0.46
C GLN A 175 -15.99 -6.50 -1.16
N TYR A 176 -15.27 -5.57 -0.53
CA TYR A 176 -14.33 -4.72 -1.24
C TYR A 176 -12.90 -4.67 -0.68
N VAL A 177 -12.65 -5.14 0.54
CA VAL A 177 -11.35 -5.03 1.20
C VAL A 177 -10.52 -6.32 1.12
N ASP A 178 -9.33 -6.20 0.54
CA ASP A 178 -8.24 -7.16 0.66
C ASP A 178 -7.34 -6.73 1.83
N VAL A 179 -7.18 -7.61 2.84
CA VAL A 179 -6.36 -7.38 4.04
C VAL A 179 -5.09 -8.21 3.96
N HIS A 180 -3.96 -7.56 4.15
CA HIS A 180 -2.63 -8.16 4.18
C HIS A 180 -2.03 -7.93 5.57
N LEU A 181 -1.47 -8.97 6.18
CA LEU A 181 -0.76 -8.82 7.46
C LEU A 181 0.75 -8.76 7.22
N VAL A 182 1.43 -7.93 8.00
CA VAL A 182 2.88 -7.97 8.13
C VAL A 182 3.19 -8.26 9.59
N VAL A 183 3.74 -9.44 9.84
CA VAL A 183 4.09 -9.91 11.18
C VAL A 183 5.59 -9.72 11.40
N ASP A 184 5.95 -8.78 12.28
CA ASP A 184 7.34 -8.50 12.65
C ASP A 184 7.43 -7.70 13.97
N ASN A 185 8.65 -7.40 14.41
CA ASN A 185 8.93 -6.62 15.62
C ASN A 185 9.28 -5.14 15.33
N PHE A 186 8.98 -4.64 14.13
CA PHE A 186 9.40 -3.32 13.68
C PHE A 186 8.21 -2.36 13.56
N GLU A 187 8.02 -1.53 14.58
CA GLU A 187 6.86 -0.65 14.71
C GLU A 187 6.72 0.46 13.63
N ARG A 188 7.74 0.67 12.78
CA ARG A 188 7.77 1.81 11.83
C ARG A 188 8.36 1.46 10.47
N GLN A 189 7.77 0.46 9.80
CA GLN A 189 8.11 0.09 8.41
C GLN A 189 7.08 0.57 7.38
N PHE A 190 6.65 1.82 7.49
CA PHE A 190 5.59 2.36 6.64
C PHE A 190 5.82 2.15 5.13
N ASN A 191 7.06 2.25 4.66
CA ASN A 191 7.38 2.01 3.24
C ASN A 191 7.13 0.55 2.83
N MET A 192 7.52 -0.41 3.67
CA MET A 192 7.23 -1.83 3.44
C MET A 192 5.72 -2.04 3.39
N TRP A 193 4.98 -1.51 4.36
CA TRP A 193 3.54 -1.73 4.45
C TRP A 193 2.78 -1.10 3.28
N ARG A 194 3.19 0.09 2.82
CA ARG A 194 2.70 0.71 1.58
C ARG A 194 2.98 -0.18 0.37
N ASN A 195 4.18 -0.73 0.28
CA ASN A 195 4.58 -1.61 -0.83
C ASN A 195 3.77 -2.91 -0.83
N VAL A 196 3.50 -3.51 0.33
CA VAL A 196 2.65 -4.71 0.47
C VAL A 196 1.24 -4.42 -0.06
N ALA A 197 0.59 -3.36 0.43
CA ALA A 197 -0.76 -2.98 -0.01
C ALA A 197 -0.79 -2.73 -1.54
N LYS A 198 0.19 -1.97 -2.05
CA LYS A 198 0.29 -1.69 -3.49
C LYS A 198 0.57 -2.94 -4.31
N PHE A 199 1.44 -3.84 -3.85
CA PHE A 199 1.82 -5.05 -4.60
C PHE A 199 0.59 -5.95 -4.83
N PHE A 200 -0.19 -6.18 -3.78
CA PHE A 200 -1.36 -7.05 -3.81
C PHE A 200 -2.66 -6.38 -4.27
N ALA A 201 -2.67 -5.06 -4.52
CA ALA A 201 -3.82 -4.42 -5.14
C ALA A 201 -4.17 -5.10 -6.47
N ARG A 202 -5.45 -5.45 -6.67
CA ARG A 202 -5.92 -6.26 -7.80
C ARG A 202 -6.25 -5.47 -9.07
N THR A 203 -6.12 -4.14 -9.04
CA THR A 203 -6.42 -3.25 -10.16
C THR A 203 -5.16 -2.67 -10.79
N ASN A 204 -5.32 -2.08 -11.99
CA ASN A 204 -4.26 -1.41 -12.74
C ASN A 204 -3.93 -0.02 -12.18
N TYR A 205 -4.88 0.62 -11.49
CA TYR A 205 -4.73 1.95 -10.91
C TYR A 205 -4.89 1.91 -9.40
N VAL A 206 -4.05 2.64 -8.69
CA VAL A 206 -4.07 2.74 -7.23
C VAL A 206 -4.06 4.18 -6.77
N MET A 207 -4.67 4.41 -5.61
CA MET A 207 -4.56 5.64 -4.83
C MET A 207 -3.90 5.31 -3.49
N MET A 208 -2.69 5.80 -3.27
CA MET A 208 -2.06 5.70 -1.95
C MET A 208 -2.67 6.77 -1.05
N LEU A 209 -3.45 6.35 -0.06
CA LEU A 209 -4.22 7.24 0.81
C LEU A 209 -3.94 6.92 2.27
N ASP A 210 -3.61 7.94 3.06
CA ASP A 210 -3.55 7.79 4.51
C ASP A 210 -4.98 7.64 5.05
N VAL A 211 -5.19 6.70 5.96
CA VAL A 211 -6.54 6.30 6.41
C VAL A 211 -7.37 7.45 6.99
N ASP A 212 -6.70 8.47 7.53
CA ASP A 212 -7.33 9.63 8.17
C ASP A 212 -8.02 10.58 7.18
N PHE A 213 -7.76 10.44 5.89
CA PHE A 213 -8.45 11.23 4.87
C PHE A 213 -9.83 10.67 4.54
N HIS A 214 -10.77 11.60 4.39
CA HIS A 214 -12.10 11.34 3.89
C HIS A 214 -12.20 11.76 2.42
N PRO A 215 -12.46 10.84 1.49
CA PRO A 215 -12.84 11.18 0.13
C PRO A 215 -14.20 11.88 0.12
N CYS A 216 -14.20 13.19 -0.09
CA CYS A 216 -15.40 14.00 0.03
C CYS A 216 -16.33 13.92 -1.20
N THR A 217 -15.82 13.34 -2.29
CA THR A 217 -16.48 13.26 -3.59
C THR A 217 -16.21 11.89 -4.19
N ASP A 218 -17.12 11.40 -5.04
CA ASP A 218 -16.99 10.11 -5.70
C ASP A 218 -16.00 10.16 -6.86
N PHE A 219 -14.71 10.23 -6.51
CA PHE A 219 -13.65 10.34 -7.49
C PHE A 219 -13.56 9.14 -8.41
N ARG A 220 -13.89 7.96 -7.87
CA ARG A 220 -13.78 6.68 -8.56
C ARG A 220 -14.70 6.66 -9.76
N HIS A 221 -16.01 6.85 -9.57
CA HIS A 221 -16.94 6.78 -10.69
C HIS A 221 -16.75 7.94 -11.67
N ALA A 222 -16.42 9.13 -11.18
CA ALA A 222 -16.21 10.27 -12.07
C ALA A 222 -14.93 10.14 -12.93
N ILE A 223 -13.88 9.45 -12.47
CA ILE A 223 -12.73 9.07 -13.32
C ILE A 223 -13.13 7.97 -14.31
N LEU A 224 -13.73 6.89 -13.81
CA LEU A 224 -14.08 5.72 -14.64
C LEU A 224 -15.08 6.05 -15.76
N ASN A 225 -15.95 7.04 -15.53
CA ASN A 225 -16.94 7.50 -16.51
C ASN A 225 -16.41 8.60 -17.44
N ASN A 226 -15.16 9.05 -17.27
CA ASN A 226 -14.54 10.06 -18.14
C ASN A 226 -13.46 9.41 -19.02
N GLU A 227 -13.81 9.16 -20.28
CA GLU A 227 -12.93 8.48 -21.24
C GLU A 227 -11.66 9.27 -21.56
N GLU A 228 -11.69 10.60 -21.52
CA GLU A 228 -10.48 11.40 -21.74
C GLU A 228 -9.45 11.17 -20.62
N ILE A 229 -9.94 11.11 -19.37
CA ILE A 229 -9.10 10.86 -18.19
C ILE A 229 -8.58 9.42 -18.22
N MET A 230 -9.45 8.45 -18.49
CA MET A 230 -9.05 7.05 -18.60
C MET A 230 -8.02 6.85 -19.71
N LYS A 231 -8.17 7.53 -20.86
CA LYS A 231 -7.16 7.50 -21.92
C LYS A 231 -5.80 8.03 -21.44
N LYS A 232 -5.77 9.10 -20.63
CA LYS A 232 -4.52 9.58 -20.01
C LYS A 232 -3.94 8.57 -19.02
N LEU A 233 -4.76 7.91 -18.18
CA LEU A 233 -4.28 6.87 -17.27
C LEU A 233 -3.72 5.65 -18.01
N ARG A 234 -4.36 5.24 -19.11
CA ARG A 234 -3.94 4.14 -19.99
C ARG A 234 -2.62 4.39 -20.71
N THR A 235 -2.14 5.65 -20.82
CA THR A 235 -0.79 5.91 -21.37
C THR A 235 0.32 5.39 -20.45
N GLY A 236 0.02 5.12 -19.18
CA GLY A 236 0.97 4.55 -18.22
C GLY A 236 1.96 5.56 -17.60
N ASN A 237 1.93 6.82 -18.03
CA ASN A 237 2.82 7.89 -17.57
C ASN A 237 2.07 9.11 -17.00
N THR A 238 0.80 8.92 -16.65
CA THR A 238 -0.05 9.95 -16.03
C THR A 238 -0.29 9.63 -14.56
N ALA A 239 -0.15 10.64 -13.71
CA ALA A 239 -0.66 10.64 -12.33
C ALA A 239 -1.74 11.72 -12.19
N LEU A 240 -2.84 11.39 -11.52
CA LEU A 240 -3.93 12.33 -11.22
C LEU A 240 -3.79 12.80 -9.78
N VAL A 241 -3.42 14.06 -9.57
CA VAL A 241 -3.31 14.67 -8.23
C VAL A 241 -4.70 14.98 -7.69
N VAL A 242 -4.99 14.56 -6.47
CA VAL A 242 -6.20 14.90 -5.72
C VAL A 242 -5.83 15.93 -4.64
N PRO A 243 -6.33 17.18 -4.73
CA PRO A 243 -6.11 18.19 -3.70
C PRO A 243 -6.57 17.73 -2.32
N ALA A 244 -5.84 18.13 -1.30
CA ALA A 244 -6.11 17.80 0.09
C ALA A 244 -6.27 19.08 0.89
N PHE A 245 -7.26 19.10 1.76
CA PHE A 245 -7.59 20.24 2.60
C PHE A 245 -7.65 19.80 4.07
N GLU A 246 -7.58 20.80 4.94
CA GLU A 246 -7.91 20.66 6.35
C GLU A 246 -8.74 21.86 6.80
N TYR A 247 -9.53 21.68 7.86
CA TYR A 247 -10.19 22.81 8.50
C TYR A 247 -9.16 23.65 9.25
N ALA A 248 -9.29 24.97 9.18
CA ALA A 248 -8.47 25.92 9.93
C ALA A 248 -8.69 25.76 11.44
N ASP A 249 -9.94 25.56 11.86
CA ASP A 249 -10.28 25.08 13.21
C ASP A 249 -10.43 23.54 13.18
N LEU A 250 -9.55 22.87 13.91
CA LEU A 250 -9.53 21.41 14.00
C LEU A 250 -10.83 20.82 14.56
N GLN A 251 -11.57 21.56 15.38
CA GLN A 251 -12.83 21.09 15.95
C GLN A 251 -13.90 20.90 14.87
N GLU A 252 -13.91 21.74 13.85
CA GLU A 252 -14.81 21.60 12.70
C GLU A 252 -14.50 20.35 11.87
N GLY A 253 -13.23 19.92 11.84
CA GLY A 253 -12.77 18.72 11.15
C GLY A 253 -13.09 17.40 11.85
N LEU A 254 -13.74 17.41 13.02
CA LEU A 254 -14.03 16.18 13.78
C LEU A 254 -15.23 15.39 13.25
N ASP A 255 -16.24 16.08 12.71
CA ASP A 255 -17.45 15.43 12.19
C ASP A 255 -17.44 15.37 10.67
N PHE A 256 -17.11 14.19 10.13
CA PHE A 256 -17.05 13.95 8.69
C PHE A 256 -18.41 14.06 8.00
N HIS A 257 -19.53 13.97 8.72
CA HIS A 257 -20.86 14.14 8.15
C HIS A 257 -21.11 15.58 7.70
N THR A 258 -20.35 16.54 8.23
CA THR A 258 -20.42 17.96 7.87
C THR A 258 -19.51 18.32 6.71
N PHE A 259 -18.71 17.37 6.22
CA PHE A 259 -17.74 17.66 5.18
C PHE A 259 -18.47 18.01 3.87
N PRO A 260 -17.99 19.03 3.12
CA PRO A 260 -18.56 19.38 1.84
C PRO A 260 -18.53 18.18 0.89
N THR A 261 -19.61 17.95 0.16
CA THR A 261 -19.71 16.82 -0.80
C THR A 261 -19.60 17.28 -2.26
N LYS A 262 -19.48 18.59 -2.46
CA LYS A 262 -19.32 19.24 -3.77
C LYS A 262 -18.22 20.28 -3.67
N LYS A 263 -17.59 20.53 -4.82
CA LYS A 263 -16.58 21.58 -4.94
C LYS A 263 -17.10 22.96 -4.55
N ALA A 264 -18.33 23.31 -4.96
CA ALA A 264 -18.93 24.61 -4.64
C ALA A 264 -18.97 24.86 -3.12
N ASP A 265 -19.47 23.88 -2.36
CA ASP A 265 -19.54 23.95 -0.89
C ASP A 265 -18.12 24.06 -0.27
N ALA A 266 -17.13 23.37 -0.84
CA ALA A 266 -15.75 23.49 -0.40
C ALA A 266 -15.16 24.89 -0.69
N LEU A 267 -15.50 25.49 -1.83
CA LEU A 267 -15.06 26.85 -2.19
C LEU A 267 -15.66 27.90 -1.25
N GLU A 268 -16.91 27.76 -0.83
CA GLU A 268 -17.51 28.65 0.18
C GLU A 268 -16.71 28.62 1.49
N LEU A 269 -16.27 27.43 1.93
CA LEU A 269 -15.44 27.28 3.13
C LEU A 269 -14.02 27.82 2.94
N VAL A 270 -13.45 27.74 1.73
CA VAL A 270 -12.16 28.37 1.39
C VAL A 270 -12.29 29.90 1.44
N GLU A 271 -13.34 30.46 0.84
CA GLU A 271 -13.61 31.90 0.80
C GLU A 271 -13.82 32.46 2.21
N SER A 272 -14.49 31.70 3.09
CA SER A 272 -14.65 32.08 4.50
C SER A 272 -13.42 31.81 5.36
N GLY A 273 -12.33 31.27 4.79
CA GLY A 273 -11.10 30.93 5.51
C GLY A 273 -11.21 29.75 6.48
N ARG A 274 -12.30 28.97 6.40
CA ARG A 274 -12.54 27.79 7.25
C ARG A 274 -11.85 26.54 6.73
N LEU A 275 -11.65 26.47 5.41
CA LEU A 275 -10.93 25.39 4.74
C LEU A 275 -9.60 25.93 4.19
N VAL A 276 -8.50 25.25 4.45
CA VAL A 276 -7.17 25.61 3.96
C VAL A 276 -6.49 24.43 3.29
N MET A 277 -5.49 24.70 2.45
CA MET A 277 -4.61 23.67 1.91
C MET A 277 -4.08 22.79 3.05
N PHE A 278 -4.11 21.47 2.87
CA PHE A 278 -3.56 20.55 3.85
C PHE A 278 -2.08 20.87 4.11
N HIS A 279 -1.72 21.01 5.39
CA HIS A 279 -0.41 21.47 5.85
C HIS A 279 -0.02 22.82 5.23
N ALA A 280 -0.93 23.81 5.23
CA ALA A 280 -0.70 25.14 4.66
C ALA A 280 0.57 25.85 5.15
N SER A 281 1.00 25.58 6.39
CA SER A 281 2.26 26.08 6.95
C SER A 281 3.51 25.49 6.28
N TRP A 282 3.41 24.28 5.72
CA TRP A 282 4.44 23.61 4.94
C TRP A 282 4.10 23.65 3.43
N LYS A 283 4.18 24.87 2.87
CA LYS A 283 3.97 25.11 1.42
C LYS A 283 4.70 24.14 0.51
N PRO A 284 5.93 23.65 0.83
CA PRO A 284 6.60 22.73 -0.05
C PRO A 284 5.88 21.40 -0.33
N GLY A 285 5.07 20.92 0.63
CA GLY A 285 4.38 19.63 0.54
C GLY A 285 3.30 19.58 -0.53
N HIS A 286 2.43 20.59 -0.58
CA HIS A 286 1.24 20.60 -1.44
C HIS A 286 1.12 21.86 -2.32
N GLY A 287 1.92 22.90 -2.08
CA GLY A 287 1.89 24.14 -2.84
C GLY A 287 2.00 23.99 -4.36
N PRO A 288 2.83 23.05 -4.88
CA PRO A 288 2.91 22.79 -6.32
C PRO A 288 1.59 22.36 -6.98
N SER A 289 0.60 21.91 -6.18
CA SER A 289 -0.75 21.63 -6.68
C SER A 289 -1.53 22.89 -7.12
N ASN A 290 -1.00 24.11 -6.87
CA ASN A 290 -1.59 25.37 -7.31
C ASN A 290 -3.09 25.51 -6.97
N TYR A 291 -3.40 25.57 -5.67
CA TYR A 291 -4.76 25.65 -5.16
C TYR A 291 -5.52 26.88 -5.69
N THR A 292 -4.85 28.02 -5.90
CA THR A 292 -5.48 29.21 -6.48
C THR A 292 -6.02 28.95 -7.89
N HIS A 293 -5.29 28.20 -8.71
CA HIS A 293 -5.80 27.79 -10.01
C HIS A 293 -6.95 26.78 -9.85
N TRP A 294 -6.82 25.81 -8.92
CA TRP A 294 -7.89 24.87 -8.62
C TRP A 294 -9.21 25.56 -8.26
N TYR A 295 -9.18 26.66 -7.49
CA TYR A 295 -10.39 27.40 -7.09
C TYR A 295 -11.18 27.93 -8.29
N GLY A 296 -10.48 28.40 -9.33
CA GLY A 296 -11.09 29.10 -10.47
C GLY A 296 -11.38 28.23 -11.70
N THR A 297 -11.03 26.94 -11.70
CA THR A 297 -11.16 26.07 -12.88
C THR A 297 -12.04 24.86 -12.64
N ASN A 298 -12.64 24.34 -13.71
CA ASN A 298 -13.36 23.06 -13.76
C ASN A 298 -12.66 22.05 -14.71
N GLU A 299 -11.49 22.40 -15.25
CA GLU A 299 -10.82 21.69 -16.36
C GLU A 299 -9.41 21.23 -16.00
N LEU A 300 -9.11 19.93 -16.20
CA LEU A 300 -7.84 19.29 -15.81
C LEU A 300 -6.63 20.13 -16.22
N TYR A 301 -5.74 20.42 -15.27
CA TYR A 301 -4.53 21.20 -15.54
C TYR A 301 -3.28 20.44 -15.11
N LYS A 302 -2.16 20.72 -15.77
CA LYS A 302 -0.88 20.09 -15.46
C LYS A 302 -0.24 20.71 -14.23
N VAL A 303 0.38 19.90 -13.39
CA VAL A 303 1.39 20.38 -12.44
C VAL A 303 2.60 20.81 -13.27
N THR A 304 2.89 22.12 -13.27
CA THR A 304 4.03 22.67 -14.04
C THR A 304 5.28 22.89 -13.19
N THR A 305 5.12 22.89 -11.87
CA THR A 305 6.20 23.14 -10.92
C THR A 305 6.37 21.88 -10.09
N TYR A 306 7.53 21.24 -10.17
CA TYR A 306 7.89 20.15 -9.28
C TYR A 306 9.03 20.59 -8.39
N GLN A 307 9.04 20.11 -7.15
CA GLN A 307 10.08 20.40 -6.20
C GLN A 307 10.31 19.20 -5.28
N TYR A 308 11.48 19.20 -4.64
CA TYR A 308 12.02 18.07 -3.87
C TYR A 308 11.11 17.55 -2.74
N GLN A 309 10.17 18.36 -2.26
CA GLN A 309 9.31 18.02 -1.11
C GLN A 309 7.83 17.89 -1.50
N TYR A 310 7.52 17.81 -2.79
CA TYR A 310 6.14 17.69 -3.25
C TYR A 310 5.61 16.29 -2.98
N GLU A 311 4.62 16.18 -2.08
CA GLU A 311 4.02 14.92 -1.63
C GLU A 311 2.49 14.94 -1.82
N PRO A 312 2.00 14.96 -3.08
CA PRO A 312 0.56 14.96 -3.33
C PRO A 312 -0.07 13.59 -3.10
N TYR A 313 -1.37 13.57 -2.82
CA TYR A 313 -2.19 12.38 -3.01
C TYR A 313 -2.48 12.20 -4.49
N VAL A 314 -2.16 11.02 -5.03
CA VAL A 314 -2.24 10.75 -6.46
C VAL A 314 -2.91 9.41 -6.75
N ILE A 315 -3.63 9.37 -7.87
CA ILE A 315 -4.10 8.15 -8.52
C ILE A 315 -3.19 7.87 -9.71
N PHE A 316 -2.62 6.67 -9.77
CA PHE A 316 -1.57 6.37 -10.75
C PHE A 316 -1.52 4.86 -11.09
N PRO A 317 -0.84 4.48 -12.18
CA PRO A 317 -0.67 3.07 -12.54
C PRO A 317 0.07 2.28 -11.45
N LYS A 318 -0.47 1.13 -11.03
CA LYS A 318 0.10 0.29 -9.98
C LYS A 318 1.54 -0.14 -10.24
N GLN A 319 1.90 -0.34 -11.51
CA GLN A 319 3.24 -0.78 -11.91
C GLN A 319 4.30 0.33 -11.81
N SER A 320 3.88 1.58 -11.65
CA SER A 320 4.77 2.72 -11.50
C SER A 320 5.53 2.70 -10.18
N ILE A 321 6.72 3.29 -10.19
CA ILE A 321 7.59 3.44 -9.03
C ILE A 321 7.16 4.69 -8.25
N TRP A 322 6.80 4.53 -6.98
CA TRP A 322 6.21 5.59 -6.14
C TRP A 322 7.13 6.79 -5.90
N TYR A 323 8.44 6.58 -5.72
CA TYR A 323 9.38 7.65 -5.38
C TYR A 323 9.73 8.58 -6.56
N GLU A 324 9.17 8.34 -7.75
CA GLU A 324 9.39 9.16 -8.95
C GLU A 324 8.08 9.83 -9.43
N ILE A 325 7.29 10.45 -8.54
CA ILE A 325 6.18 11.33 -8.98
C ILE A 325 6.70 12.42 -9.95
N SER A 326 7.97 12.82 -9.82
CA SER A 326 8.68 13.72 -10.75
C SER A 326 8.91 13.16 -12.16
N ALA A 327 8.79 11.84 -12.37
CA ALA A 327 8.89 11.21 -13.69
C ALA A 327 7.54 11.11 -14.43
N PHE A 328 6.42 11.49 -13.77
CA PHE A 328 5.09 11.48 -14.36
C PHE A 328 4.72 12.84 -14.95
N PHE A 329 3.93 12.81 -16.04
CA PHE A 329 3.11 13.95 -16.39
C PHE A 329 1.94 14.01 -15.40
N SER A 330 2.08 14.77 -14.32
CA SER A 330 1.04 14.89 -13.30
C SER A 330 0.00 15.91 -13.76
N TYR A 331 -1.25 15.47 -13.80
CA TYR A 331 -2.41 16.32 -14.03
C TYR A 331 -3.18 16.41 -12.74
N ILE A 332 -3.63 17.61 -12.38
CA ILE A 332 -4.43 17.84 -11.18
C ILE A 332 -5.88 17.60 -11.52
N PHE A 333 -6.50 16.78 -10.69
CA PHE A 333 -7.91 16.50 -10.71
C PHE A 333 -8.68 17.59 -9.97
N ILE A 334 -9.77 18.06 -10.58
CA ILE A 334 -10.32 19.37 -10.26
C ILE A 334 -11.67 19.34 -9.59
N PHE A 335 -12.35 18.20 -9.64
CA PHE A 335 -13.63 18.01 -8.97
C PHE A 335 -13.51 17.29 -7.63
N PHE A 336 -12.31 16.87 -7.23
CA PHE A 336 -12.14 16.06 -6.03
C PHE A 336 -11.24 16.73 -5.04
N PHE A 337 -11.54 16.44 -3.78
CA PHE A 337 -10.67 16.79 -2.70
C PHE A 337 -10.79 15.80 -1.55
N LEU A 338 -9.72 15.71 -0.79
CA LEU A 338 -9.65 14.96 0.44
C LEU A 338 -9.73 15.93 1.61
N LEU A 339 -10.44 15.55 2.67
CA LEU A 339 -10.35 16.24 3.95
C LEU A 339 -9.73 15.33 4.99
N ILE A 340 -8.69 15.82 5.66
CA ILE A 340 -8.13 15.08 6.80
C ILE A 340 -9.08 15.22 7.99
N LYS A 341 -9.41 14.09 8.61
CA LYS A 341 -9.95 14.08 9.97
C LYS A 341 -8.78 13.95 10.93
N LYS A 342 -8.35 15.06 11.54
CA LYS A 342 -7.43 14.98 12.68
C LYS A 342 -8.19 14.44 13.89
N GLN A 343 -7.60 13.45 14.57
CA GLN A 343 -8.09 12.88 15.82
C GLN A 343 -7.10 13.18 16.93
#